data_AF-A0A923IUL9-F1
#
_entry.id   AF-A0A923IUL9-F1
#
_cell.length_a   1.000
_cell.length_b   1.000
_cell.length_c   1.000
_cell.angle_alpha   90.00
_cell.angle_beta   90.00
_cell.angle_gamma   90.00
#
_symmetry.space_group_name_H-M   'P 1'
#
loop_
_entity.id
_entity.type
_entity.pdbx_description
1 polymer ?
#
loop_
_entity_poly.entity_id
_entity_poly.type
_entity_poly.pdbx_seq_one_letter_code
_entity_poly.pdbx_strand_id
1 'polypeptide(L)'
;MKPISVPTIPLNDAIIRVTRFRDELVKQVPEMNIPRAILIPIYDLMAIVEKYTSVDDNGNITYSIEGVRAYFDIKITDELLPNDITALVVPVDLKGNDIITNSITGLGNPGDDSEIYDFTKPCPDQCDPESPLYVP
;
A
#
# COMPACT_ATOMS: atom_id res chain seq x y z
N MET A 1 3.58 29.15 -4.94
CA MET A 1 2.69 28.03 -4.55
C MET A 1 2.70 27.92 -3.03
N LYS A 2 1.54 27.88 -2.37
CA LYS A 2 1.49 27.49 -0.96
C LYS A 2 1.80 25.98 -0.89
N PRO A 3 2.74 25.54 -0.03
CA PRO A 3 3.00 24.11 0.13
C PRO A 3 1.71 23.44 0.60
N ILE A 4 1.35 22.33 -0.05
CA ILE A 4 0.29 21.46 0.42
C ILE A 4 0.80 20.85 1.73
N SER A 5 0.18 21.23 2.85
CA SER A 5 0.54 20.70 4.16
C SER A 5 -0.18 19.38 4.35
N VAL A 6 0.54 18.27 4.15
CA VAL A 6 0.06 16.95 4.54
C VAL A 6 0.21 16.77 6.06
N PRO A 7 -0.71 16.06 6.74
CA PRO A 7 -0.53 15.73 8.15
C PRO A 7 0.75 14.91 8.34
N THR A 8 1.60 15.31 9.27
CA THR A 8 2.82 14.59 9.64
C THR A 8 2.84 14.33 11.15
N ILE A 9 3.64 13.36 11.58
CA ILE A 9 3.91 13.08 12.99
C ILE A 9 5.40 13.35 13.30
N PRO A 10 5.75 13.73 14.54
CA PRO A 10 7.16 13.86 14.94
C PRO A 10 7.92 12.54 14.80
N LEU A 11 9.21 12.62 14.47
CA LEU A 11 10.07 11.44 14.27
C LEU A 11 10.11 10.51 15.49
N ASN A 12 10.27 11.07 16.71
CA ASN A 12 10.30 10.26 17.93
C ASN A 12 8.99 9.50 18.15
N ASP A 13 7.85 10.12 17.86
CA ASP A 13 6.55 9.45 17.96
C ASP A 13 6.42 8.34 16.91
N ALA A 14 6.93 8.55 15.70
CA ALA A 14 6.96 7.54 14.66
C ALA A 14 7.79 6.31 15.10
N ILE A 15 9.01 6.54 15.61
CA ILE A 15 9.89 5.46 16.13
C ILE A 15 9.17 4.68 17.23
N ILE A 16 8.64 5.37 18.25
CA ILE A 16 7.94 4.74 19.38
C ILE A 16 6.75 3.91 18.90
N ARG A 17 5.97 4.40 17.92
CA ARG A 17 4.81 3.69 17.38
C ARG A 17 5.20 2.44 16.59
N VAL A 18 6.23 2.53 15.76
CA VAL A 18 6.73 1.39 14.96
C VAL A 18 7.36 0.32 15.85
N THR A 19 8.17 0.70 16.85
CA THR A 19 8.72 -0.24 17.83
C THR A 19 7.60 -0.97 18.57
N ARG A 20 6.61 -0.23 19.09
CA ARG A 20 5.48 -0.84 19.80
C ARG A 20 4.67 -1.80 18.93
N PHE A 21 4.44 -1.46 17.67
CA PHE A 21 3.76 -2.34 16.73
C PHE A 21 4.52 -3.66 16.52
N ARG A 22 5.85 -3.59 16.34
CA ARG A 22 6.71 -4.78 16.24
C ARG A 22 6.66 -5.62 17.52
N ASP A 23 6.82 -4.99 18.68
CA ASP A 23 6.81 -5.68 19.97
C ASP A 23 5.50 -6.46 20.22
N GLU A 24 4.35 -5.95 19.75
CA GLU A 24 3.07 -6.64 19.85
C GLU A 24 2.92 -7.79 18.83
N LEU A 25 3.48 -7.66 17.63
CA LEU A 25 3.40 -8.68 16.59
C LEU A 25 4.37 -9.86 16.82
N VAL A 26 5.56 -9.62 17.37
CA VAL A 26 6.53 -10.71 17.69
C VAL A 26 5.94 -11.72 18.68
N LYS A 27 4.95 -11.32 19.48
CA LYS A 27 4.23 -12.22 20.39
C LYS A 27 3.28 -13.19 19.66
N GLN A 28 2.93 -12.90 18.40
CA GLN A 28 1.87 -13.59 17.65
C GLN A 28 2.40 -14.31 16.41
N VAL A 29 3.44 -13.79 15.76
CA VAL A 29 4.03 -14.36 14.54
C VAL A 29 5.56 -14.38 14.63
N PRO A 30 6.24 -15.32 13.95
CA PRO A 30 7.70 -15.32 13.86
C PRO A 30 8.22 -13.98 13.35
N GLU A 31 9.30 -13.48 13.95
CA GLU A 31 9.85 -12.15 13.63
C GLU A 31 10.20 -12.00 12.14
N MET A 32 10.68 -13.08 11.51
CA MET A 32 10.99 -13.10 10.08
C MET A 32 9.77 -12.82 9.18
N ASN A 33 8.55 -13.02 9.69
CA ASN A 33 7.31 -12.78 8.96
C ASN A 33 6.74 -11.36 9.21
N ILE A 34 7.36 -10.56 10.08
CA ILE A 34 6.89 -9.23 10.42
C ILE A 34 7.47 -8.22 9.42
N PRO A 35 6.64 -7.59 8.58
CA PRO A 35 7.10 -6.65 7.58
C PRO A 35 7.58 -5.40 8.29
N ARG A 36 8.78 -4.94 7.93
CA ARG A 36 9.38 -3.73 8.52
C ARG A 36 8.78 -2.47 7.90
N ALA A 37 8.75 -2.47 6.57
CA ALA A 37 8.18 -1.42 5.74
C ALA A 37 7.79 -2.04 4.39
N ILE A 38 6.99 -1.31 3.63
CA ILE A 38 6.62 -1.66 2.26
C ILE A 38 6.91 -0.42 1.42
N LEU A 39 7.71 -0.61 0.38
CA LEU A 39 7.98 0.46 -0.59
C LEU A 39 6.84 0.47 -1.61
N ILE A 40 6.10 1.57 -1.66
CA ILE A 40 5.15 1.85 -2.75
C ILE A 40 5.85 2.82 -3.71
N PRO A 41 6.20 2.40 -4.94
CA PRO A 41 6.82 3.29 -5.90
C PRO A 41 5.92 4.47 -6.24
N ILE A 42 6.50 5.68 -6.32
CA ILE A 42 5.74 6.90 -6.62
C ILE A 42 5.06 6.83 -7.99
N TYR A 43 5.69 6.18 -8.97
CA TYR A 43 5.12 6.02 -10.30
C TYR A 43 3.84 5.19 -10.29
N ASP A 44 3.72 4.23 -9.39
CA ASP A 44 2.52 3.41 -9.31
C ASP A 44 1.38 4.18 -8.65
N LEU A 45 1.66 4.98 -7.62
CA LEU A 45 0.68 5.92 -7.05
C LEU A 45 0.22 6.94 -8.09
N MET A 46 1.14 7.47 -8.90
CA MET A 46 0.80 8.38 -9.99
C MET A 46 -0.05 7.70 -11.05
N ALA A 47 0.26 6.46 -11.43
CA ALA A 47 -0.53 5.69 -12.38
C ALA A 47 -1.97 5.46 -11.88
N ILE A 48 -2.16 5.21 -10.58
CA ILE A 48 -3.49 5.16 -9.97
C ILE A 48 -4.19 6.51 -10.14
N VAL A 49 -3.55 7.62 -9.76
CA VAL A 49 -4.16 8.96 -9.88
C VAL A 49 -4.53 9.27 -11.34
N GLU A 50 -3.64 9.02 -12.28
CA GLU A 50 -3.86 9.25 -13.71
C GLU A 50 -5.05 8.44 -14.25
N LYS A 51 -5.18 7.17 -13.85
CA LYS A 51 -6.30 6.31 -14.25
C LYS A 51 -7.67 6.87 -13.88
N TYR A 52 -7.77 7.57 -12.74
CA TYR A 52 -9.02 8.18 -12.26
C TYR A 52 -9.12 9.68 -12.53
N THR A 53 -8.18 10.22 -13.31
CA THR A 53 -8.20 11.60 -13.78
C THR A 53 -8.83 11.66 -15.17
N SER A 54 -9.80 12.56 -15.36
CA SER A 54 -10.42 12.81 -16.67
C SER A 54 -10.56 14.31 -16.93
N VAL A 55 -10.73 14.67 -18.20
CA VAL A 55 -10.97 16.05 -18.62
C VAL A 55 -12.44 16.20 -18.98
N ASP A 56 -13.11 17.19 -18.40
CA ASP A 56 -14.50 17.50 -18.74
C ASP A 56 -14.61 18.26 -20.08
N ASP A 57 -15.83 18.45 -20.58
CA ASP A 57 -16.10 19.15 -21.85
C ASP A 57 -15.60 20.61 -21.88
N ASN A 58 -15.31 21.19 -20.71
CA ASN A 58 -14.81 22.56 -20.56
C ASN A 58 -13.27 22.62 -20.42
N GLY A 59 -12.59 21.47 -20.50
CA GLY A 59 -11.14 21.37 -20.35
C GLY A 59 -10.65 21.38 -18.90
N ASN A 60 -11.54 21.21 -17.91
CA ASN A 60 -11.14 21.10 -16.51
C ASN A 60 -10.72 19.67 -16.18
N ILE A 61 -9.67 19.55 -15.37
CA ILE A 61 -9.23 18.28 -14.80
C ILE A 61 -10.16 17.91 -13.66
N THR A 62 -10.76 16.71 -13.73
CA THR A 62 -11.60 16.14 -12.69
C THR A 62 -11.00 14.83 -12.18
N TYR A 63 -11.11 14.60 -10.87
CA TYR A 63 -10.64 13.39 -10.22
C TYR A 63 -11.85 12.61 -9.71
N SER A 64 -11.89 11.31 -9.97
CA SER A 64 -12.97 10.43 -9.48
C SER A 64 -12.58 9.62 -8.23
N ILE A 65 -11.41 9.90 -7.65
CA ILE A 65 -10.91 9.30 -6.41
C ILE A 65 -10.66 10.34 -5.32
N GLU A 66 -10.85 9.94 -4.07
CA GLU A 66 -10.47 10.69 -2.87
C GLU A 66 -9.04 10.38 -2.43
N GLY A 67 -8.59 9.14 -2.66
CA GLY A 67 -7.26 8.69 -2.26
C GLY A 67 -7.07 7.19 -2.45
N VAL A 68 -6.17 6.62 -1.67
CA VAL A 68 -5.90 5.17 -1.64
C VAL A 68 -5.88 4.66 -0.20
N ARG A 69 -6.26 3.40 -0.01
CA ARG A 69 -6.23 2.69 1.27
C ARG A 69 -5.24 1.52 1.18
N ALA A 70 -4.40 1.37 2.20
CA ALA A 70 -3.52 0.22 2.33
C ALA A 70 -4.13 -0.82 3.27
N TYR A 71 -4.25 -2.06 2.81
CA TYR A 71 -4.64 -3.23 3.59
C TYR A 71 -3.43 -4.11 3.82
N PHE A 72 -3.22 -4.59 5.04
CA PHE A 72 -2.23 -5.63 5.31
C PHE A 72 -2.88 -6.99 5.14
N ASP A 73 -2.25 -7.87 4.36
CA ASP A 73 -2.71 -9.23 4.11
C ASP A 73 -1.58 -10.23 4.43
N ILE A 74 -1.89 -11.50 4.59
CA ILE A 74 -0.92 -12.58 4.70
C ILE A 74 -1.03 -13.40 3.44
N LYS A 75 -0.01 -13.33 2.59
CA LYS A 75 0.01 -14.12 1.36
C LYS A 75 0.27 -15.58 1.72
N ILE A 76 -0.77 -16.41 1.68
CA ILE A 76 -0.64 -17.85 1.79
C ILE A 76 -0.17 -18.35 0.41
N THR A 77 1.15 -18.36 0.17
CA THR A 77 1.71 -19.23 -0.86
C THR A 77 1.94 -20.62 -0.27
N ASP A 78 2.02 -21.63 -1.14
CA ASP A 78 2.32 -23.06 -0.84
C ASP A 78 3.01 -23.29 0.50
N GLU A 79 2.60 -24.34 1.24
CA GLU A 79 2.98 -24.75 2.62
C GLU A 79 4.50 -24.76 2.96
N LEU A 80 5.36 -24.43 2.00
CA LEU A 80 6.82 -24.40 2.04
C LEU A 80 7.44 -22.98 2.03
N LEU A 81 6.67 -21.90 1.93
CA LEU A 81 7.18 -20.52 2.03
C LEU A 81 6.73 -19.82 3.32
N PRO A 82 7.56 -18.95 3.91
CA PRO A 82 7.18 -18.16 5.08
C PRO A 82 5.99 -17.26 4.73
N ASN A 83 5.00 -17.21 5.63
CA ASN A 83 3.80 -16.38 5.50
C ASN A 83 4.19 -14.90 5.52
N ASP A 84 4.47 -14.33 4.36
CA ASP A 84 4.85 -12.92 4.24
C ASP A 84 3.61 -12.05 4.43
N ILE A 85 3.66 -11.13 5.40
CA ILE A 85 2.66 -10.07 5.50
C ILE A 85 2.94 -9.07 4.36
N THR A 86 1.92 -8.87 3.53
CA THR A 86 1.90 -8.03 2.35
C THR A 86 1.07 -6.77 2.60
N ALA A 87 1.18 -5.76 1.73
CA ALA A 87 0.18 -4.69 1.66
C ALA A 87 -0.38 -4.53 0.27
N LEU A 88 -1.69 -4.40 0.23
CA LEU A 88 -2.49 -4.14 -0.96
C LEU A 88 -2.97 -2.70 -0.90
N VAL A 89 -2.87 -1.99 -2.02
CA VAL A 89 -3.36 -0.60 -2.11
C VAL A 89 -4.59 -0.58 -3.00
N VAL A 90 -5.66 0.03 -2.48
CA VAL A 90 -6.98 0.07 -3.12
C VAL A 90 -7.42 1.52 -3.29
N PRO A 91 -7.82 1.96 -4.50
CA PRO A 91 -8.37 3.29 -4.73
C PRO A 91 -9.69 3.50 -3.96
N VAL A 92 -9.91 4.73 -3.51
CA VAL A 92 -11.11 5.12 -2.74
C VAL A 92 -11.89 6.16 -3.54
N ASP A 93 -13.19 5.95 -3.74
CA ASP A 93 -14.08 6.88 -4.42
C ASP A 93 -14.33 8.16 -3.62
N LEU A 94 -14.94 9.17 -4.24
CA LEU A 94 -15.28 10.45 -3.58
C LEU A 94 -16.31 10.34 -2.45
N LYS A 95 -16.86 9.15 -2.19
CA LYS A 95 -17.80 8.86 -1.10
C LYS A 95 -17.11 8.05 0.03
N GLY A 96 -15.81 7.79 -0.08
CA GLY A 96 -15.04 7.02 0.89
C GLY A 96 -15.14 5.50 0.74
N ASN A 97 -15.77 5.00 -0.33
CA ASN A 97 -15.87 3.55 -0.60
C ASN A 97 -14.65 3.07 -1.37
N ASP A 98 -14.21 1.84 -1.08
CA ASP A 98 -13.17 1.21 -1.89
C ASP A 98 -13.72 0.88 -3.28
N ILE A 99 -12.96 1.22 -4.31
CA ILE A 99 -13.29 0.89 -5.68
C ILE A 99 -12.83 -0.55 -5.94
N ILE A 100 -13.78 -1.48 -5.86
CA ILE A 100 -13.56 -2.91 -6.07
C ILE A 100 -14.37 -3.33 -7.30
N THR A 101 -13.70 -3.61 -8.41
CA THR A 101 -14.34 -4.21 -9.58
C THR A 101 -14.28 -5.74 -9.47
N ASN A 102 -15.44 -6.38 -9.33
CA ASN A 102 -15.54 -7.83 -9.37
C ASN A 102 -15.53 -8.31 -10.83
N SER A 103 -14.35 -8.49 -11.44
CA SER A 103 -14.23 -9.34 -12.63
C SER A 103 -14.27 -10.81 -12.20
N ILE A 104 -15.47 -11.33 -11.95
CA ILE A 104 -15.69 -12.78 -11.81
C ILE A 104 -15.72 -13.39 -13.22
N THR A 105 -14.55 -13.65 -13.79
CA THR A 105 -14.38 -14.71 -14.80
C THR A 105 -12.95 -15.22 -14.73
N GLY A 106 -12.76 -16.41 -14.15
CA GLY A 106 -11.48 -17.08 -14.14
C GLY A 106 -11.03 -17.52 -15.53
N LEU A 107 -9.72 -17.83 -15.60
CA LEU A 107 -8.94 -18.41 -16.70
C LEU A 107 -8.23 -17.39 -17.62
N GLY A 108 -7.16 -16.79 -17.08
CA GLY A 108 -5.87 -16.71 -17.76
C GLY A 108 -5.84 -16.01 -19.13
N ASN A 109 -6.35 -14.79 -19.22
CA ASN A 109 -6.05 -13.89 -20.34
C ASN A 109 -5.57 -12.51 -19.85
N PRO A 110 -4.66 -11.85 -20.60
CA PRO A 110 -4.12 -10.55 -20.21
C PRO A 110 -5.22 -9.49 -20.35
N GLY A 111 -5.78 -9.05 -19.22
CA GLY A 111 -6.88 -8.09 -19.18
C GLY A 111 -7.81 -8.20 -17.96
N ASP A 112 -7.69 -9.26 -17.15
CA ASP A 112 -8.50 -9.46 -15.93
C ASP A 112 -7.79 -8.91 -14.66
N ASP A 113 -7.33 -7.67 -14.71
CA ASP A 113 -6.68 -7.04 -13.57
C ASP A 113 -7.72 -6.41 -12.63
N SER A 114 -7.84 -6.96 -11.41
CA SER A 114 -8.56 -6.26 -10.32
C SER A 114 -7.92 -4.91 -10.03
N GLU A 115 -8.68 -3.92 -9.55
CA GLU A 115 -8.13 -2.61 -9.14
C GLU A 115 -7.36 -2.64 -7.80
N ILE A 116 -7.00 -3.83 -7.35
CA ILE A 116 -6.18 -4.08 -6.17
C ILE A 116 -4.74 -4.24 -6.64
N TYR A 117 -3.89 -3.31 -6.22
CA TYR A 117 -2.47 -3.33 -6.58
C TYR A 117 -1.67 -4.00 -5.47
N ASP A 118 -0.97 -5.09 -5.82
CA ASP A 118 -0.03 -5.80 -4.95
C ASP A 118 1.36 -5.14 -5.08
N PHE A 119 1.74 -4.34 -4.08
CA PHE A 119 3.03 -3.62 -4.06
C PHE A 119 4.14 -4.41 -3.35
N THR A 120 4.05 -5.74 -3.35
CA THR A 120 4.98 -6.60 -2.59
C THR A 120 6.33 -6.76 -3.26
N LYS A 121 7.25 -5.88 -2.89
CA LYS A 121 8.61 -6.32 -2.59
C LYS A 121 8.76 -6.25 -1.07
N PRO A 122 8.65 -7.37 -0.34
CA PRO A 122 8.90 -7.38 1.09
C PRO A 122 10.30 -6.82 1.34
N CYS A 123 10.48 -6.23 2.52
CA CYS A 123 11.70 -5.55 2.93
C CYS A 123 12.77 -6.50 3.50
N PRO A 124 13.41 -7.34 2.66
CA PRO A 124 14.83 -7.63 2.89
C PRO A 124 15.76 -6.89 1.91
N ASP A 125 15.37 -6.72 0.65
CA ASP A 125 16.31 -6.28 -0.42
C ASP A 125 16.18 -4.79 -0.81
N GLN A 126 15.09 -4.12 -0.42
CA GLN A 126 14.79 -2.74 -0.82
C GLN A 126 14.52 -1.80 0.37
N CYS A 127 14.70 -2.28 1.60
CA CYS A 127 14.62 -1.42 2.76
C CYS A 127 15.87 -0.55 2.88
N ASP A 128 15.69 0.67 3.41
CA ASP A 128 16.81 1.51 3.83
C ASP A 128 17.22 1.11 5.26
N PRO A 129 18.31 0.35 5.44
CA PRO A 129 18.76 -0.06 6.77
C PRO A 129 19.31 1.11 7.60
N GLU A 130 19.57 2.27 6.98
CA GLU A 130 20.02 3.48 7.67
C GLU A 130 18.84 4.32 8.17
N SER A 131 17.61 3.98 7.80
CA SER A 131 16.41 4.68 8.25
C SER A 131 16.25 4.59 9.77
N PRO A 132 15.95 5.70 10.47
CA PRO A 132 15.67 5.66 11.91
C PRO A 132 14.39 4.87 12.27
N LEU A 133 13.59 4.52 11.26
CA LEU A 133 12.41 3.66 11.40
C LEU A 133 12.74 2.18 11.15
N TYR A 134 13.94 1.87 10.65
CA TYR A 134 14.45 0.51 10.52
C TYR A 134 14.90 0.02 11.90
N VAL A 135 13.94 -0.52 12.65
CA VAL A 135 14.22 -1.16 13.94
C VAL A 135 14.83 -2.55 13.68
N PRO A 136 16.06 -2.84 14.16
CA PRO A 136 16.72 -4.14 14.00
C PRO A 136 15.85 -5.31 14.42
#